data_AF-A0A6I4YB34-F1
#
_entry.id   AF-A0A6I4YB34-F1
#
_cell.length_a   1.000
_cell.length_b   1.000
_cell.length_c   1.000
_cell.angle_alpha   90.00
_cell.angle_beta   90.00
_cell.angle_gamma   90.00
#
_symmetry.space_group_name_H-M   'P 1'
#
loop_
_entity.id
_entity.type
_entity.pdbx_description
1 polymer ?
#
loop_
_entity_poly.entity_id
_entity_poly.type
_entity_poly.pdbx_seq_one_letter_code
_entity_poly.pdbx_strand_id
1 'polypeptide(L)'
;MTQIIMAKVDLTIPEQQVIGEVLRAFASGRFVSNDLMHTLLGYGIRDIQKLCHLWGESHWSELDDEQIWLVGAVFDTLFAYPHDRWALWYRYVHVSPRNAERIFDKWNYLTVSDDVDQNDC
;
A
#
# COMPACT_ATOMS: atom_id res chain seq x y z
N MET A 1 -5.43 7.62 -25.43
CA MET A 1 -5.91 7.10 -24.13
C MET A 1 -4.81 6.23 -23.59
N THR A 2 -4.08 6.69 -22.57
CA THR A 2 -3.02 5.91 -21.93
C THR A 2 -3.69 4.82 -21.11
N GLN A 3 -3.56 3.56 -21.53
CA GLN A 3 -3.92 2.43 -20.67
C GLN A 3 -2.82 2.30 -19.61
N ILE A 4 -3.13 2.73 -18.40
CA ILE A 4 -2.33 2.47 -17.21
C ILE A 4 -2.53 0.99 -16.89
N ILE A 5 -1.59 0.13 -17.29
CA ILE A 5 -1.54 -1.24 -16.79
C ILE A 5 -0.80 -1.20 -15.45
N MET A 6 -1.55 -1.17 -14.35
CA MET A 6 -1.02 -1.45 -13.02
C MET A 6 -0.60 -2.91 -13.00
N ALA A 7 0.69 -3.20 -13.17
CA ALA A 7 1.19 -4.56 -13.05
C ALA A 7 1.34 -4.89 -11.57
N LYS A 8 0.23 -5.24 -10.93
CA LYS A 8 0.25 -5.87 -9.61
C LYS A 8 0.92 -7.23 -9.75
N VAL A 9 2.19 -7.29 -9.41
CA VAL A 9 2.97 -8.53 -9.44
C VAL A 9 2.73 -9.30 -8.14
N ASP A 10 2.82 -10.63 -8.24
CA ASP A 10 2.74 -11.46 -7.05
C ASP A 10 3.94 -11.21 -6.15
N LEU A 11 3.63 -10.81 -4.93
CA LEU A 11 4.58 -10.74 -3.84
C LEU A 11 4.79 -12.14 -3.26
N THR A 12 6.01 -12.42 -2.83
CA THR A 12 6.30 -13.61 -2.02
C THR A 12 5.56 -13.52 -0.68
N ILE A 13 5.33 -14.65 -0.01
CA ILE A 13 4.66 -14.69 1.31
C ILE A 13 5.31 -13.70 2.32
N PRO A 14 6.65 -13.64 2.46
CA PRO A 14 7.28 -12.66 3.35
C PRO A 14 7.02 -11.20 2.95
N GLU A 15 6.97 -10.89 1.65
CA GLU A 15 6.67 -9.54 1.17
C GLU A 15 5.20 -9.16 1.40
N GLN A 16 4.27 -10.09 1.18
CA GLN A 16 2.85 -9.89 1.51
C GLN A 16 2.65 -9.62 3.00
N GLN A 17 3.40 -10.33 3.86
CA GLN A 17 3.41 -10.11 5.29
C GLN A 17 3.83 -8.67 5.63
N VAL A 18 4.86 -8.13 4.97
CA VAL A 18 5.30 -6.74 5.18
C VAL A 18 4.17 -5.74 4.83
N ILE A 19 3.48 -5.92 3.69
CA ILE A 19 2.34 -5.05 3.36
C ILE A 19 1.27 -5.11 4.46
N GLY A 20 0.92 -6.32 4.91
CA GLY A 20 -0.06 -6.51 5.98
C GLY A 20 0.37 -5.88 7.32
N GLU A 21 1.66 -5.93 7.65
CA GLU A 21 2.21 -5.24 8.83
C GLU A 21 2.08 -3.72 8.72
N VAL A 22 2.33 -3.14 7.54
CA VAL A 22 2.16 -1.70 7.31
C VAL A 22 0.70 -1.28 7.45
N LEU A 23 -0.24 -2.06 6.89
CA LEU A 23 -1.68 -1.80 7.06
C LEU A 23 -2.08 -1.83 8.54
N ARG A 24 -1.61 -2.84 9.29
CA ARG A 24 -1.84 -2.94 10.74
C ARG A 24 -1.18 -1.81 11.52
N ALA A 25 0.02 -1.39 11.11
CA ALA A 25 0.73 -0.25 11.68
C ALA A 25 -0.09 1.03 11.50
N PHE A 26 -0.64 1.26 10.32
CA PHE A 26 -1.49 2.41 10.05
C PHE A 26 -2.76 2.41 10.91
N ALA A 27 -3.43 1.27 11.02
CA ALA A 27 -4.63 1.12 11.85
C ALA A 27 -4.33 1.25 13.36
N SER A 28 -3.25 0.65 13.86
CA SER A 28 -3.05 0.43 15.30
C SER A 28 -1.91 1.24 15.92
N GLY A 29 -0.96 1.70 15.11
CA GLY A 29 0.26 2.38 15.54
C GLY A 29 0.11 3.86 15.83
N ARG A 30 -1.09 4.42 15.58
CA ARG A 30 -1.39 5.84 15.78
C ARG A 30 -0.42 6.75 15.03
N PHE A 31 0.11 6.34 13.87
CA PHE A 31 0.92 7.23 13.04
C PHE A 31 0.11 8.47 12.64
N VAL A 32 -1.17 8.26 12.37
CA VAL A 32 -2.16 9.28 12.02
C VAL A 32 -3.34 9.20 12.99
N SER A 33 -4.00 10.31 13.30
CA SER A 33 -5.24 10.30 14.09
C SER A 33 -6.41 9.77 13.25
N ASN A 34 -7.46 9.24 13.89
CA ASN A 34 -8.63 8.77 13.14
C ASN A 34 -9.30 9.89 12.32
N ASP A 35 -9.38 11.10 12.87
CA ASP A 35 -9.97 12.25 12.17
C ASP A 35 -9.15 12.63 10.94
N LEU A 36 -7.82 12.59 11.05
CA LEU A 36 -6.92 12.86 9.94
C LEU A 36 -6.95 11.72 8.91
N MET A 37 -7.12 10.48 9.33
CA MET A 37 -7.32 9.33 8.44
C MET A 37 -8.59 9.51 7.58
N HIS A 38 -9.72 9.87 8.21
CA HIS A 38 -10.96 10.18 7.49
C HIS A 38 -10.78 11.36 6.53
N THR A 39 -10.02 12.38 6.93
CA THR A 39 -9.78 13.56 6.09
C THR A 39 -8.92 13.22 4.87
N LEU A 40 -7.87 12.41 5.04
CA LEU A 40 -6.93 12.08 3.96
C LEU A 40 -7.46 11.00 3.03
N LEU A 41 -8.14 10.00 3.58
CA LEU A 41 -8.52 8.79 2.84
C LEU A 41 -10.02 8.72 2.54
N GLY A 42 -10.86 9.41 3.30
CA GLY A 42 -12.31 9.15 3.35
C GLY A 42 -12.69 7.96 4.24
N TYR A 43 -11.70 7.18 4.71
CA TYR A 43 -11.89 5.96 5.50
C TYR A 43 -11.49 6.14 6.96
N GLY A 44 -12.13 5.34 7.82
CA GLY A 44 -11.79 5.29 9.24
C GLY A 44 -10.93 4.09 9.61
N ILE A 45 -10.48 4.09 10.86
CA ILE A 45 -9.71 2.97 11.44
C ILE A 45 -10.38 1.60 11.23
N ARG A 46 -11.71 1.55 11.30
CA ARG A 46 -12.48 0.31 11.14
C ARG A 46 -12.40 -0.27 9.73
N ASP A 47 -12.32 0.59 8.72
CA ASP A 47 -12.25 0.14 7.32
C ASP A 47 -10.85 -0.37 7.00
N ILE A 48 -9.81 0.31 7.52
CA ILE A 48 -8.44 -0.21 7.46
C ILE A 48 -8.32 -1.54 8.22
N GLN A 49 -8.99 -1.69 9.38
CA GLN A 49 -8.98 -2.96 10.13
C GLN A 49 -9.64 -4.11 9.35
N LYS A 50 -10.73 -3.84 8.62
CA LYS A 50 -11.33 -4.84 7.72
C LYS A 50 -10.36 -5.21 6.60
N LEU A 51 -9.74 -4.20 5.96
CA LEU A 51 -8.72 -4.43 4.93
C LEU A 51 -7.55 -5.27 5.47
N CYS A 52 -7.09 -5.01 6.71
CA CYS A 52 -6.05 -5.81 7.35
C CYS A 52 -6.44 -7.29 7.54
N HIS A 53 -7.73 -7.58 7.74
CA HIS A 53 -8.22 -8.95 7.89
C HIS A 53 -8.29 -9.66 6.55
N LEU A 54 -8.77 -8.97 5.51
CA LEU A 54 -8.81 -9.50 4.14
C LEU A 54 -7.39 -9.72 3.59
N TRP A 55 -6.46 -8.83 3.90
CA TRP A 55 -5.08 -8.92 3.47
C TRP A 55 -4.35 -10.10 4.14
N GLY A 56 -4.19 -11.19 3.38
CA GLY A 56 -3.58 -12.44 3.84
C GLY A 56 -4.56 -13.61 3.97
N GLU A 57 -5.87 -13.35 3.97
CA GLU A 57 -6.92 -14.36 3.79
C GLU A 57 -7.20 -14.60 2.30
N SER A 58 -7.23 -13.51 1.52
CA SER A 58 -7.47 -13.52 0.08
C SER A 58 -6.23 -13.11 -0.70
N HIS A 59 -6.15 -13.62 -1.93
CA HIS A 59 -5.19 -13.11 -2.90
C HIS A 59 -5.55 -11.66 -3.25
N TRP A 60 -4.56 -10.79 -3.50
CA TRP A 60 -4.83 -9.37 -3.76
C TRP A 60 -5.72 -9.15 -4.99
N SER A 61 -5.71 -10.07 -5.96
CA SER A 61 -6.55 -9.99 -7.16
C SER A 61 -8.04 -10.27 -6.90
N GLU A 62 -8.37 -10.75 -5.71
CA GLU A 62 -9.75 -10.96 -5.27
C GLU A 62 -10.30 -9.76 -4.50
N LEU A 63 -9.43 -8.80 -4.15
CA LEU A 63 -9.84 -7.55 -3.53
C LEU A 63 -10.47 -6.64 -4.58
N ASP A 64 -11.48 -5.88 -4.18
CA ASP A 64 -12.09 -4.88 -5.06
C ASP A 64 -11.14 -3.69 -5.31
N ASP A 65 -11.44 -2.90 -6.35
CA ASP A 65 -10.62 -1.75 -6.75
C ASP A 65 -10.45 -0.73 -5.61
N GLU A 66 -11.46 -0.60 -4.74
CA GLU A 66 -11.47 0.32 -3.61
C GLU A 66 -10.49 -0.13 -2.51
N GLN A 67 -10.50 -1.42 -2.16
CA GLN A 67 -9.55 -2.05 -1.24
C GLN A 67 -8.13 -1.95 -1.77
N ILE A 68 -7.95 -2.22 -3.06
CA ILE A 68 -6.69 -2.08 -3.77
C ILE A 68 -6.16 -0.66 -3.68
N TRP A 69 -7.01 0.33 -3.96
CA TRP A 69 -6.65 1.75 -3.87
C TRP A 69 -6.27 2.12 -2.44
N LEU A 70 -7.02 1.62 -1.46
CA LEU A 70 -6.82 1.92 -0.04
C LEU A 70 -5.47 1.40 0.47
N VAL A 71 -4.98 0.25 -0.02
CA VAL A 71 -3.62 -0.21 0.28
C VAL A 71 -2.60 0.84 -0.16
N GLY A 72 -2.72 1.35 -1.39
CA GLY A 72 -1.82 2.39 -1.89
C GLY A 72 -1.89 3.68 -1.08
N ALA A 73 -3.11 4.14 -0.79
CA ALA A 73 -3.32 5.37 -0.05
C ALA A 73 -2.75 5.31 1.40
N VAL A 74 -2.75 4.13 2.03
CA VAL A 74 -2.09 3.91 3.33
C VAL A 74 -0.58 4.11 3.23
N PHE A 75 0.06 3.55 2.21
CA PHE A 75 1.49 3.73 1.99
C PHE A 75 1.80 5.19 1.71
N ASP A 76 1.12 5.82 0.75
CA ASP A 76 1.31 7.23 0.43
C ASP A 76 1.18 8.11 1.68
N THR A 77 0.18 7.84 2.53
CA THR A 77 -0.01 8.61 3.77
C THR A 77 1.12 8.40 4.77
N LEU A 78 1.57 7.17 5.01
CA LEU A 78 2.66 6.89 5.96
C LEU A 78 4.00 7.46 5.50
N PHE A 79 4.27 7.43 4.21
CA PHE A 79 5.58 7.83 3.68
C PHE A 79 5.64 9.32 3.28
N ALA A 80 4.52 9.94 2.91
CA ALA A 80 4.49 11.36 2.52
C ALA A 80 4.05 12.31 3.65
N TYR A 81 3.23 11.87 4.61
CA TYR A 81 2.71 12.78 5.64
C TYR A 81 3.64 12.87 6.87
N PRO A 82 4.02 14.09 7.31
CA PRO A 82 4.88 14.26 8.47
C PRO A 82 4.13 13.88 9.76
N HIS A 83 4.48 12.73 10.34
CA HIS A 83 3.90 12.26 11.61
C HIS A 83 4.90 12.13 12.75
N ASP A 84 6.21 12.21 12.49
CA ASP A 84 7.33 12.12 13.45
C ASP A 84 7.37 10.88 14.37
N ARG A 85 6.45 9.94 14.16
CA ARG A 85 6.29 8.70 14.94
C ARG A 85 7.12 7.51 14.45
N TRP A 86 8.21 7.75 13.72
CA TRP A 86 9.08 6.68 13.21
C TRP A 86 9.66 5.78 14.30
N ALA A 87 9.82 6.29 15.52
CA ALA A 87 10.25 5.49 16.67
C ALA A 87 9.28 4.33 17.01
N LEU A 88 8.02 4.40 16.58
CA LEU A 88 7.03 3.34 16.76
C LEU A 88 7.08 2.28 15.67
N TRP A 89 7.72 2.54 14.53
CA TRP A 89 7.71 1.70 13.33
C TRP A 89 8.01 0.24 13.63
N TYR A 90 9.15 -0.03 14.28
CA TYR A 90 9.61 -1.39 14.57
C TYR A 90 8.78 -2.14 15.62
N ARG A 91 7.76 -1.51 16.22
CA ARG A 91 6.77 -2.22 17.04
C ARG A 91 5.70 -2.92 16.20
N TYR A 92 5.55 -2.51 14.94
CA TYR A 92 4.48 -2.98 14.05
C TYR A 92 5.03 -3.62 12.76
N VAL A 93 6.14 -3.12 12.24
CA VAL A 93 6.72 -3.56 10.98
C VAL A 93 8.16 -4.03 11.21
N HIS A 94 8.48 -5.25 10.78
CA HIS A 94 9.77 -5.87 11.11
C HIS A 94 10.94 -5.43 10.21
N VAL A 95 10.65 -4.83 9.05
CA VAL A 95 11.66 -4.27 8.13
C VAL A 95 11.80 -2.76 8.30
N SER A 96 12.85 -2.15 7.74
CA SER A 96 12.97 -0.68 7.72
C SER A 96 11.88 -0.03 6.82
N PRO A 97 11.52 1.25 7.06
CA PRO A 97 10.57 1.98 6.22
C PRO A 97 10.91 1.90 4.73
N ARG A 98 12.19 2.14 4.38
CA ARG A 98 12.70 2.05 3.00
C ARG A 98 12.51 0.66 2.37
N ASN A 99 12.66 -0.41 3.15
CA ASN A 99 12.45 -1.76 2.64
C ASN A 99 10.97 -2.05 2.41
N ALA A 100 10.08 -1.56 3.28
CA ALA A 100 8.64 -1.68 3.09
C ALA A 100 8.17 -0.90 1.86
N GLU A 101 8.65 0.33 1.67
CA GLU A 101 8.39 1.15 0.48
C GLU A 101 8.81 0.43 -0.80
N ARG A 102 10.04 -0.11 -0.85
CA ARG A 102 10.51 -0.89 -2.01
C ARG A 102 9.65 -2.12 -2.31
N ILE A 103 9.14 -2.80 -1.27
CA ILE A 103 8.24 -3.95 -1.45
C ILE A 103 6.90 -3.49 -2.03
N PHE A 104 6.38 -2.35 -1.56
CA PHE A 104 5.19 -1.75 -2.12
C PHE A 104 5.41 -1.29 -3.56
N ASP A 105 6.53 -0.65 -3.89
CA ASP A 105 6.86 -0.25 -5.26
C ASP A 105 6.94 -1.45 -6.20
N LYS A 106 7.48 -2.57 -5.73
CA LYS A 106 7.47 -3.84 -6.47
C LYS A 106 6.03 -4.27 -6.76
N TRP A 107 5.17 -4.29 -5.74
CA TRP A 107 3.77 -4.68 -5.90
C TRP A 107 2.95 -3.71 -6.74
N ASN A 108 3.21 -2.41 -6.60
CA ASN A 108 2.49 -1.34 -7.28
C ASN A 108 3.10 -1.00 -8.65
N TYR A 109 4.09 -1.79 -9.10
CA TYR A 109 4.87 -1.45 -10.27
C TYR A 109 3.97 -1.27 -11.50
N LEU A 110 4.14 -0.14 -12.16
CA LEU A 110 3.50 0.17 -13.42
C LEU A 110 4.46 -0.24 -14.54
N THR A 111 4.14 -1.26 -15.33
CA THR A 111 4.82 -1.45 -16.61
C THR A 111 4.27 -0.42 -17.58
N VAL A 112 4.97 0.70 -17.75
CA VAL A 112 4.79 1.53 -18.94
C VAL A 112 5.58 0.86 -20.06
N SER A 113 4.92 0.02 -20.86
CA SER A 113 5.46 -0.37 -22.17
C SER A 113 5.13 0.75 -23.14
N ASP A 114 6.00 1.77 -23.23
CA ASP A 114 6.07 2.61 -24.41
C ASP A 114 6.83 1.84 -25.50
N ASP A 115 6.23 0.76 -26.00
CA ASP A 115 6.56 0.25 -27.33
C ASP A 115 5.58 0.89 -28.32
N VAL A 116 5.63 2.22 -28.42
CA VAL A 116 5.36 2.86 -29.70
C VAL A 116 6.68 2.81 -30.44
N ASP A 117 6.92 1.65 -31.05
CA ASP A 117 7.88 1.48 -32.12
C ASP A 117 7.45 2.46 -33.23
N GLN A 118 7.98 3.68 -33.17
CA GLN A 118 8.03 4.58 -34.31
C GLN A 118 9.01 3.96 -35.29
N ASN A 119 8.55 2.92 -35.99
CA ASN A 119 9.24 2.39 -37.14
C ASN A 119 8.56 2.95 -38.40
N ASP A 120 9.37 3.65 -39.17
CA ASP A 120 9.06 4.35 -40.41
C ASP A 120 8.21 3.51 -41.39
N CYS A 121 7.14 4.12 -41.92
CA CYS A 121 6.81 4.25 -43.36
C CYS A 121 5.51 5.05 -43.56
#